data_AF-A0A848LVB6-F1
#
_entry.id   AF-A0A848LVB6-F1
#
_cell.length_a   1.000
_cell.length_b   1.000
_cell.length_c   1.000
_cell.angle_alpha   90.00
_cell.angle_beta   90.00
_cell.angle_gamma   90.00
#
_symmetry.space_group_name_H-M   'P 1'
#
loop_
_entity.id
_entity.type
_entity.pdbx_description
1 polymer ?
#
loop_
_entity_poly.entity_id
_entity_poly.type
_entity_poly.pdbx_seq_one_letter_code
_entity_poly.pdbx_strand_id
1 'polypeptide(L)'
;MRLSPLPAFALALALATPALAEDAAPKKSGGPRVVCANNTKDGSRAVQGTDLVIEPGEKVKDAVAVDGNVIIRKGAEVEDAVAIRGRVIIEPGARVKGDVITLGGEVRVREGARVDGDAVALGGKLKLDKQEAVAGDKVSLSFEIGGRDLVSGIIEDVLDDEMRCHIVDDEDKDA
;
A
#
# COMPACT_ATOMS: atom_id res chain seq x y z
N MET A 1 -7.82 68.35 -44.96
CA MET A 1 -9.24 67.97 -45.04
C MET A 1 -9.35 66.58 -45.63
N ARG A 2 -10.33 65.79 -45.12
CA ARG A 2 -10.66 64.37 -45.43
C ARG A 2 -9.86 63.38 -44.55
N LEU A 3 -10.26 63.17 -43.29
CA LEU A 3 -11.43 62.42 -42.75
C LEU A 3 -11.26 60.89 -42.93
N SER A 4 -11.16 60.22 -41.78
CA SER A 4 -11.04 58.78 -41.53
C SER A 4 -12.25 57.97 -42.03
N PRO A 5 -12.16 56.62 -42.04
CA PRO A 5 -12.87 55.86 -41.00
C PRO A 5 -12.25 54.50 -40.57
N LEU A 6 -12.20 54.30 -39.24
CA LEU A 6 -12.68 53.11 -38.48
C LEU A 6 -11.92 51.75 -38.54
N PRO A 7 -12.10 50.85 -37.55
CA PRO A 7 -11.07 50.51 -36.57
C PRO A 7 -10.68 49.02 -36.59
N ALA A 8 -9.47 48.68 -36.17
CA ALA A 8 -9.06 47.28 -36.03
C ALA A 8 -8.21 47.04 -34.78
N PHE A 9 -8.70 46.11 -33.96
CA PHE A 9 -7.94 45.26 -33.05
C PHE A 9 -7.32 45.89 -31.79
N ALA A 10 -8.17 46.05 -30.78
CA ALA A 10 -7.76 45.85 -29.39
C ALA A 10 -7.60 44.34 -29.13
N LEU A 11 -6.37 43.86 -28.95
CA LEU A 11 -6.08 42.49 -28.54
C LEU A 11 -4.76 42.43 -27.75
N ALA A 12 -4.85 42.31 -26.43
CA ALA A 12 -3.91 41.56 -25.61
C ALA A 12 -4.48 41.41 -24.19
N LEU A 13 -5.21 40.31 -23.99
CA LEU A 13 -5.53 39.74 -22.68
C LEU A 13 -4.24 39.44 -21.91
N ALA A 14 -4.01 40.14 -20.81
CA ALA A 14 -3.08 39.68 -19.78
C ALA A 14 -3.79 38.63 -18.92
N LEU A 15 -3.52 37.36 -19.21
CA LEU A 15 -3.90 36.21 -18.39
C LEU A 15 -3.10 36.27 -17.07
N ALA A 16 -3.78 36.60 -15.98
CA ALA A 16 -3.28 36.38 -14.63
C ALA A 16 -4.30 35.53 -13.87
N THR A 17 -4.24 34.21 -14.07
CA THR A 17 -4.87 33.23 -13.19
C THR A 17 -3.81 32.74 -12.21
N PRO A 18 -3.92 33.02 -10.90
CA PRO A 18 -3.23 32.21 -9.92
C PRO A 18 -3.96 30.86 -9.86
N ALA A 19 -3.44 29.90 -10.61
CA ALA A 19 -3.69 28.49 -10.40
C ALA A 19 -2.98 28.09 -9.11
N LEU A 20 -3.68 28.13 -7.98
CA LEU A 20 -3.18 27.65 -6.70
C LEU A 20 -4.05 26.48 -6.25
N ALA A 21 -3.51 25.31 -6.54
CA ALA A 21 -3.49 24.10 -5.71
C ALA A 21 -4.78 23.78 -4.94
N GLU A 22 -5.55 22.86 -5.51
CA GLU A 22 -6.45 21.99 -4.76
C GLU A 22 -5.61 21.15 -3.78
N ASP A 23 -5.37 21.68 -2.59
CA ASP A 23 -4.85 20.92 -1.45
C ASP A 23 -5.99 19.99 -0.97
N ALA A 24 -6.14 18.87 -1.67
CA ALA A 24 -6.93 17.75 -1.20
C ALA A 24 -6.19 17.12 -0.02
N ALA A 25 -6.30 17.76 1.14
CA ALA A 25 -5.84 17.24 2.41
C ALA A 25 -6.35 15.79 2.57
N PRO A 26 -5.46 14.81 2.87
CA PRO A 26 -5.91 13.44 3.10
C PRO A 26 -6.88 13.42 4.28
N LYS A 27 -8.10 12.89 4.05
CA LYS A 27 -9.12 12.72 5.10
C LYS A 27 -8.52 11.93 6.26
N LYS A 28 -8.07 12.62 7.32
CA LYS A 28 -7.70 12.00 8.60
C LYS A 28 -8.99 11.47 9.23
N SER A 29 -9.24 10.17 9.06
CA SER A 29 -10.28 9.44 9.77
C SER A 29 -9.94 9.42 11.27
N GLY A 30 -10.33 10.47 11.99
CA GLY A 30 -10.02 10.71 13.41
C GLY A 30 -10.91 9.95 14.39
N GLY A 31 -11.32 8.72 14.06
CA GLY A 31 -11.92 7.81 15.04
C GLY A 31 -10.82 7.13 15.86
N PRO A 32 -11.09 6.71 17.11
CA PRO A 32 -10.17 5.83 17.84
C PRO A 32 -9.94 4.57 17.01
N ARG A 33 -8.73 4.40 16.48
CA ARG A 33 -8.32 3.16 15.81
C ARG A 33 -7.89 2.19 16.88
N VAL A 34 -8.59 1.07 16.99
CA VAL A 34 -8.13 -0.07 17.78
C VAL A 34 -6.91 -0.63 17.05
N VAL A 35 -5.73 -0.42 17.63
CA VAL A 35 -4.46 -0.92 17.10
C VAL A 35 -4.10 -2.17 17.89
N CYS A 36 -4.31 -3.33 17.28
CA CYS A 36 -3.79 -4.59 17.80
C CYS A 36 -2.35 -4.72 17.33
N ALA A 37 -1.38 -4.75 18.24
CA ALA A 37 0.02 -5.01 17.93
C ALA A 37 0.48 -6.21 18.75
N ASN A 38 0.68 -7.35 18.09
CA ASN A 38 1.19 -8.56 18.73
C ASN A 38 2.63 -8.80 18.30
N ASN A 39 3.49 -9.09 19.28
CA ASN A 39 4.85 -9.56 19.06
C ASN A 39 4.96 -10.95 19.68
N THR A 40 5.19 -11.95 18.85
CA THR A 40 5.29 -13.34 19.30
C THR A 40 6.72 -13.66 19.74
N LYS A 41 6.88 -14.71 20.55
CA LYS A 41 8.20 -15.12 21.06
C LYS A 41 9.17 -15.55 19.94
N ASP A 42 8.65 -15.92 18.78
CA ASP A 42 9.42 -16.26 17.58
C ASP A 42 9.80 -15.05 16.72
N GLY A 43 9.44 -13.83 17.14
CA GLY A 43 9.87 -12.58 16.50
C GLY A 43 8.99 -12.12 15.34
N SER A 44 7.76 -12.65 15.24
CA SER A 44 6.76 -12.17 14.28
C SER A 44 5.99 -10.99 14.86
N ARG A 45 5.62 -10.06 13.98
CA ARG A 45 4.94 -8.82 14.30
C ARG A 45 3.70 -8.67 13.44
N ALA A 46 2.56 -8.49 14.08
CA ALA A 46 1.30 -8.23 13.41
C ALA A 46 0.69 -6.93 13.92
N VAL A 47 0.23 -6.07 13.00
CA VAL A 47 -0.51 -4.85 13.33
C VAL A 47 -1.84 -4.77 12.57
N GLN A 48 -2.83 -4.13 13.17
CA GLN A 48 -4.10 -3.81 12.52
C GLN A 48 -4.42 -2.31 12.61
N GLY A 49 -4.86 -1.71 11.50
CA GLY A 49 -5.29 -0.31 11.41
C GLY A 49 -4.17 0.75 11.41
N THR A 50 -2.92 0.30 11.39
CA THR A 50 -1.71 1.14 11.37
C THR A 50 -0.62 0.51 10.50
N ASP A 51 0.40 1.31 10.19
CA ASP A 51 1.58 0.84 9.47
C ASP A 51 2.54 0.09 10.41
N LEU A 52 3.07 -1.04 9.95
CA LEU A 52 4.17 -1.77 10.58
C LEU A 52 5.48 -1.34 9.94
N VAL A 53 6.33 -0.66 10.72
CA VAL A 53 7.66 -0.24 10.28
C VAL A 53 8.70 -1.16 10.90
N ILE A 54 9.50 -1.81 10.07
CA ILE A 54 10.66 -2.58 10.51
C ILE A 54 11.88 -1.68 10.40
N GLU A 55 12.46 -1.34 11.54
CA GLU A 55 13.56 -0.38 11.63
C GLU A 55 14.87 -0.93 11.05
N PRO A 56 15.81 -0.06 10.63
CA PRO A 56 17.09 -0.49 10.08
C PRO A 56 17.85 -1.47 10.96
N GLY A 57 18.33 -2.57 10.37
CA GLY A 57 19.13 -3.58 11.07
C GLY A 57 18.32 -4.55 11.94
N GLU A 58 17.00 -4.38 12.00
CA GLU A 58 16.12 -5.28 12.71
C GLU A 58 15.89 -6.58 11.93
N LYS A 59 15.67 -7.68 12.66
CA LYS A 59 15.30 -8.97 12.10
C LYS A 59 13.94 -9.38 12.62
N VAL A 60 13.01 -9.57 11.71
CA VAL A 60 11.64 -10.02 11.99
C VAL A 60 11.41 -11.31 11.25
N LYS A 61 10.63 -12.21 11.84
CA LYS A 61 10.23 -13.42 11.16
C LYS A 61 9.08 -13.08 10.19
N ASP A 62 7.86 -12.94 10.70
CA ASP A 62 6.71 -12.54 9.89
C ASP A 62 6.32 -11.09 10.18
N ALA A 63 6.19 -10.26 9.14
CA ALA A 63 5.70 -8.89 9.24
C ALA A 63 4.32 -8.79 8.57
N VAL A 64 3.27 -8.70 9.39
CA VAL A 64 1.88 -8.68 8.92
C VAL A 64 1.21 -7.34 9.26
N ALA A 65 0.60 -6.70 8.27
CA ALA A 65 -0.25 -5.52 8.49
C ALA A 65 -1.63 -5.72 7.86
N VAL A 66 -2.69 -5.50 8.63
CA VAL A 66 -4.07 -5.47 8.15
C VAL A 66 -4.57 -4.04 8.23
N ASP A 67 -5.13 -3.50 7.15
CA ASP A 67 -5.54 -2.09 7.07
C ASP A 67 -4.39 -1.11 7.35
N GLY A 68 -3.22 -1.45 6.85
CA GLY A 68 -1.98 -0.73 7.06
C GLY A 68 -0.87 -1.19 6.14
N ASN A 69 0.22 -0.45 6.10
CA ASN A 69 1.37 -0.75 5.25
C ASN A 69 2.46 -1.49 6.04
N VAL A 70 3.15 -2.43 5.40
CA VAL A 70 4.42 -2.98 5.90
C VAL A 70 5.55 -2.21 5.23
N ILE A 71 6.41 -1.57 6.03
CA ILE A 71 7.53 -0.75 5.57
C ILE A 71 8.81 -1.36 6.10
N ILE A 72 9.61 -1.94 5.21
CA ILE A 72 10.87 -2.60 5.56
C ILE A 72 11.99 -1.62 5.22
N ARG A 73 12.62 -1.06 6.26
CA ARG A 73 13.68 -0.07 6.11
C ARG A 73 15.00 -0.69 5.68
N LYS A 74 15.89 0.14 5.16
CA LYS A 74 17.24 -0.25 4.75
C LYS A 74 17.94 -1.10 5.82
N GLY A 75 18.49 -2.25 5.41
CA GLY A 75 19.27 -3.12 6.27
C GLY A 75 18.44 -3.99 7.23
N ALA A 76 17.12 -3.85 7.23
CA ALA A 76 16.25 -4.80 7.91
C ALA A 76 16.17 -6.12 7.13
N GLU A 77 16.03 -7.22 7.86
CA GLU A 77 15.76 -8.55 7.31
C GLU A 77 14.40 -9.05 7.81
N VAL A 78 13.56 -9.50 6.89
CA VAL A 78 12.28 -10.15 7.21
C VAL A 78 12.24 -11.53 6.58
N GLU A 79 11.60 -12.51 7.22
CA GLU A 79 11.33 -13.81 6.59
C GLU A 79 10.17 -13.65 5.61
N ASP A 80 8.97 -13.34 6.09
CA ASP A 80 7.78 -13.13 5.25
C ASP A 80 7.12 -11.77 5.52
N ALA A 81 6.61 -11.12 4.46
CA ALA A 81 5.95 -9.82 4.56
C ALA A 81 4.58 -9.84 3.90
N VAL A 82 3.53 -9.59 4.70
CA VAL A 82 2.14 -9.66 4.25
C VAL A 82 1.39 -8.35 4.58
N ALA A 83 0.74 -7.76 3.59
CA ALA A 83 -0.16 -6.62 3.81
C ALA A 83 -1.56 -6.86 3.20
N ILE A 84 -2.61 -6.67 4.01
CA ILE A 84 -4.00 -6.78 3.59
C ILE A 84 -4.62 -5.38 3.56
N ARG A 85 -5.20 -4.99 2.42
CA ARG A 85 -5.73 -3.64 2.14
C ARG A 85 -4.69 -2.54 2.42
N GLY A 86 -3.44 -2.82 2.04
CA GLY A 86 -2.30 -1.96 2.30
C GLY A 86 -1.17 -2.22 1.32
N ARG A 87 0.02 -1.70 1.62
CA ARG A 87 1.17 -1.85 0.73
C ARG A 87 2.34 -2.49 1.47
N VAL A 88 3.11 -3.31 0.76
CA VAL A 88 4.44 -3.72 1.21
C VAL A 88 5.46 -2.86 0.48
N ILE A 89 6.25 -2.09 1.24
CA ILE A 89 7.27 -1.20 0.72
C ILE A 89 8.62 -1.69 1.21
N ILE A 90 9.46 -2.14 0.27
CA ILE A 90 10.80 -2.64 0.56
C ILE A 90 11.81 -1.61 0.11
N GLU A 91 12.49 -0.99 1.08
CA GLU A 91 13.45 0.07 0.81
C GLU A 91 14.80 -0.45 0.29
N PRO A 92 15.60 0.41 -0.37
CA PRO A 92 16.93 0.04 -0.84
C PRO A 92 17.80 -0.57 0.28
N GLY A 93 18.37 -1.74 0.04
CA GLY A 93 19.21 -2.46 0.99
C GLY A 93 18.46 -3.23 2.06
N ALA A 94 17.12 -3.26 2.04
CA ALA A 94 16.33 -4.20 2.82
C ALA A 94 16.28 -5.58 2.14
N ARG A 95 16.05 -6.63 2.92
CA ARG A 95 16.01 -8.01 2.44
C ARG A 95 14.83 -8.78 2.98
N VAL A 96 14.10 -9.44 2.10
CA VAL A 96 13.07 -10.43 2.45
C VAL A 96 13.57 -11.80 2.01
N LYS A 97 13.56 -12.78 2.92
CA LYS A 97 14.11 -14.12 2.66
C LYS A 97 13.09 -15.07 2.06
N GLY A 98 11.84 -14.97 2.48
CA GLY A 98 10.71 -15.67 1.93
C GLY A 98 9.90 -14.74 1.04
N ASP A 99 8.60 -14.73 1.28
CA ASP A 99 7.61 -14.22 0.33
C ASP A 99 7.07 -12.85 0.71
N VAL A 100 6.65 -12.12 -0.33
CA VAL A 100 6.04 -10.80 -0.20
C VAL A 100 4.65 -10.87 -0.82
N ILE A 101 3.63 -10.74 0.02
CA ILE A 101 2.23 -10.91 -0.40
C ILE A 101 1.43 -9.67 -0.07
N THR A 102 0.65 -9.20 -1.04
CA THR A 102 -0.38 -8.16 -0.80
C THR A 102 -1.73 -8.58 -1.30
N LEU A 103 -2.77 -8.24 -0.54
CA LEU A 103 -4.17 -8.42 -0.91
C LEU A 103 -4.85 -7.05 -1.01
N GLY A 104 -5.40 -6.71 -2.18
CA GLY A 104 -6.05 -5.41 -2.42
C GLY A 104 -5.08 -4.22 -2.37
N GLY A 105 -3.80 -4.47 -2.66
CA GLY A 105 -2.68 -3.62 -2.26
C GLY A 105 -1.66 -3.35 -3.35
N GLU A 106 -0.50 -2.84 -2.95
CA GLU A 106 0.66 -2.71 -3.84
C GLU A 106 1.91 -3.28 -3.18
N VAL A 107 2.63 -4.14 -3.89
CA VAL A 107 4.02 -4.50 -3.56
C VAL A 107 4.93 -3.52 -4.30
N ARG A 108 5.75 -2.78 -3.56
CA ARG A 108 6.74 -1.85 -4.11
C ARG A 108 8.15 -2.23 -3.65
N VAL A 109 8.92 -2.79 -4.57
CA VAL A 109 10.33 -3.17 -4.34
C VAL A 109 11.23 -2.12 -4.98
N ARG A 110 11.96 -1.38 -4.15
CA ARG A 110 12.85 -0.31 -4.60
C ARG A 110 14.16 -0.86 -5.14
N GLU A 111 14.85 -0.06 -5.95
CA GLU A 111 16.19 -0.42 -6.41
C GLU A 111 17.14 -0.71 -5.25
N GLY A 112 17.83 -1.86 -5.30
CA GLY A 112 18.76 -2.31 -4.26
C GLY A 112 18.09 -3.06 -3.09
N ALA A 113 16.77 -3.19 -3.08
CA ALA A 113 16.08 -4.17 -2.25
C ALA A 113 16.19 -5.58 -2.86
N ARG A 114 16.03 -6.61 -2.03
CA ARG A 114 16.05 -8.01 -2.48
C ARG A 114 14.98 -8.84 -1.80
N VAL A 115 14.27 -9.63 -2.60
CA VAL A 115 13.31 -10.66 -2.20
C VAL A 115 13.82 -11.98 -2.75
N ASP A 116 14.09 -12.93 -1.87
CA ASP A 116 14.59 -14.25 -2.26
C ASP A 116 13.48 -15.24 -2.62
N GLY A 117 12.26 -15.06 -2.07
CA GLY A 117 11.08 -15.82 -2.47
C GLY A 117 10.24 -15.09 -3.53
N ASP A 118 8.94 -15.26 -3.43
CA ASP A 118 7.96 -14.79 -4.40
C ASP A 118 7.44 -13.38 -4.07
N ALA A 119 7.01 -12.65 -5.09
CA ALA A 119 6.31 -11.38 -4.94
C ALA A 119 4.92 -11.48 -5.57
N VAL A 120 3.89 -11.47 -4.72
CA VAL A 120 2.51 -11.70 -5.11
C VAL A 120 1.64 -10.49 -4.74
N ALA A 121 0.94 -9.95 -5.73
CA ALA A 121 -0.06 -8.90 -5.55
C ALA A 121 -1.41 -9.38 -6.10
N LEU A 122 -2.35 -9.67 -5.21
CA LEU A 122 -3.71 -10.10 -5.56
C LEU A 122 -4.68 -8.93 -5.41
N GLY A 123 -5.50 -8.65 -6.43
CA GLY A 123 -6.37 -7.47 -6.47
C GLY A 123 -5.60 -6.16 -6.40
N GLY A 124 -4.35 -6.16 -6.88
CA GLY A 124 -3.37 -5.13 -6.57
C GLY A 124 -2.36 -4.90 -7.68
N LYS A 125 -1.29 -4.16 -7.36
CA LYS A 125 -0.22 -3.85 -8.30
C LYS A 125 1.12 -4.36 -7.77
N LEU A 126 1.91 -4.96 -8.64
CA LEU A 126 3.30 -5.29 -8.38
C LEU A 126 4.21 -4.27 -9.08
N LYS A 127 4.93 -3.43 -8.31
CA LYS A 127 5.90 -2.46 -8.83
C LYS A 127 7.31 -2.83 -8.39
N LEU A 128 8.10 -3.29 -9.34
CA LEU A 128 9.51 -3.61 -9.16
C LEU A 128 10.35 -2.59 -9.91
N ASP A 129 11.26 -1.91 -9.23
CA ASP A 129 12.21 -1.01 -9.90
C ASP A 129 13.24 -1.82 -10.74
N LYS A 130 13.55 -3.05 -10.31
CA LYS A 130 14.33 -4.04 -11.07
C LYS A 130 13.68 -5.42 -10.99
N GLN A 131 13.57 -6.14 -12.11
CA GLN A 131 12.96 -7.46 -12.13
C GLN A 131 13.80 -8.49 -11.37
N GLU A 132 15.11 -8.31 -11.34
CA GLU A 132 16.06 -9.18 -10.64
C GLU A 132 16.01 -9.00 -9.12
N ALA A 133 15.28 -7.99 -8.62
CA ALA A 133 15.11 -7.78 -7.19
C ALA A 133 14.29 -8.89 -6.52
N VAL A 134 13.51 -9.66 -7.28
CA VAL A 134 12.75 -10.82 -6.81
C VAL A 134 13.31 -12.06 -7.48
N ALA A 135 13.80 -13.02 -6.70
CA ALA A 135 14.37 -14.25 -7.21
C ALA A 135 13.31 -15.29 -7.59
N GLY A 136 12.19 -15.33 -6.86
CA GLY A 136 11.06 -16.19 -7.15
C GLY A 136 10.08 -15.59 -8.18
N ASP A 137 8.86 -16.10 -8.12
CA ASP A 137 7.76 -15.76 -9.01
C ASP A 137 7.22 -14.35 -8.75
N LYS A 138 6.77 -13.71 -9.82
CA LYS A 138 6.21 -12.35 -9.81
C LYS A 138 4.79 -12.42 -10.29
N VAL A 139 3.86 -12.47 -9.36
CA VAL A 139 2.45 -12.66 -9.67
C VAL A 139 1.71 -11.36 -9.38
N SER A 140 1.12 -10.75 -10.40
CA SER A 140 0.22 -9.61 -10.25
C SER A 140 -1.11 -9.97 -10.89
N LEU A 141 -2.12 -10.22 -10.05
CA LEU A 141 -3.47 -10.49 -10.50
C LEU A 141 -4.32 -9.26 -10.17
N SER A 142 -4.64 -8.45 -11.18
CA SER A 142 -5.72 -7.47 -11.08
C SER A 142 -7.02 -8.13 -11.54
N PHE A 143 -8.09 -7.99 -10.76
CA PHE A 143 -9.42 -8.50 -11.13
C PHE A 143 -10.13 -7.52 -12.08
N GLU A 144 -9.44 -7.11 -13.15
CA GLU A 144 -9.99 -6.26 -14.20
C GLU A 144 -10.57 -7.15 -15.31
N ILE A 145 -11.89 -7.18 -15.50
CA ILE A 145 -12.53 -7.83 -16.66
C ILE A 145 -13.20 -6.75 -17.52
N GLY A 146 -12.75 -6.63 -18.78
CA GLY A 146 -13.34 -5.70 -19.75
C GLY A 146 -13.10 -4.21 -19.46
N GLY A 147 -12.04 -3.85 -18.72
CA GLY A 147 -11.76 -2.47 -18.32
C GLY A 147 -12.63 -1.96 -17.17
N ARG A 148 -13.34 -2.87 -16.49
CA ARG A 148 -14.11 -2.60 -15.27
C ARG A 148 -13.52 -3.47 -14.16
N ASP A 149 -13.19 -2.81 -13.05
CA ASP A 149 -12.73 -3.47 -11.84
C ASP A 149 -13.87 -4.34 -11.29
N LEU A 150 -13.75 -5.66 -11.35
CA LEU A 150 -14.79 -6.58 -10.87
C LEU A 150 -14.90 -6.60 -9.35
N VAL A 151 -13.93 -6.02 -8.65
CA VAL A 151 -13.98 -5.82 -7.20
C VAL A 151 -15.21 -4.97 -6.84
N SER A 152 -15.62 -4.02 -7.68
CA SER A 152 -16.84 -3.23 -7.40
C SER A 152 -18.15 -3.96 -7.68
N GLY A 153 -18.16 -5.10 -8.40
CA GLY A 153 -19.39 -5.74 -8.85
C GLY A 153 -19.90 -6.91 -8.00
N ILE A 154 -19.06 -7.45 -7.11
CA ILE A 154 -19.37 -8.69 -6.35
C ILE A 154 -19.45 -8.42 -4.83
N ILE A 155 -19.08 -7.22 -4.38
CA ILE A 155 -18.84 -6.97 -2.94
C ILE A 155 -20.05 -6.37 -2.22
N GLU A 156 -21.04 -5.79 -2.90
CA GLU A 156 -22.21 -5.21 -2.21
C GLU A 156 -23.15 -6.26 -1.59
N ASP A 157 -23.02 -7.55 -1.91
CA ASP A 157 -23.90 -8.60 -1.37
C ASP A 157 -23.25 -9.56 -0.35
N VAL A 158 -21.93 -9.48 -0.06
CA VAL A 158 -21.23 -10.53 0.74
C VAL A 158 -20.33 -10.02 1.87
N LEU A 159 -20.08 -8.70 2.02
CA LEU A 159 -19.19 -8.19 3.08
C LEU A 159 -19.88 -7.40 4.21
N ASP A 160 -21.15 -7.69 4.50
CA ASP A 160 -21.86 -7.18 5.69
C ASP A 160 -22.37 -8.34 6.56
N ASP A 161 -21.46 -9.26 6.92
CA ASP A 161 -21.63 -10.07 8.13
C ASP A 161 -20.25 -10.37 8.76
N GLU A 162 -20.01 -9.64 9.86
CA GLU A 162 -19.11 -9.96 10.98
C GLU A 162 -17.61 -10.26 10.70
N MET A 163 -16.83 -9.23 10.37
CA MET A 163 -15.38 -9.19 10.70
C MET A 163 -15.08 -8.30 11.91
N ARG A 164 -15.89 -8.41 12.96
CA ARG A 164 -15.52 -7.82 14.25
C ARG A 164 -14.41 -8.68 14.85
N CYS A 165 -13.21 -8.13 14.97
CA CYS A 165 -12.15 -8.76 15.74
C CYS A 165 -12.66 -9.06 17.15
N HIS A 166 -12.81 -10.34 17.48
CA HIS A 166 -12.99 -10.80 18.85
C HIS A 166 -11.60 -11.11 19.41
N ILE A 167 -11.31 -10.64 20.62
CA ILE A 167 -10.10 -11.05 21.35
C ILE A 167 -10.27 -12.53 21.68
N VAL A 168 -9.44 -13.40 21.12
CA VAL A 168 -9.36 -14.79 21.58
C VAL A 168 -8.41 -14.76 22.78
N ASP A 169 -8.97 -14.85 23.98
CA ASP A 169 -8.19 -15.20 25.16
C ASP A 169 -7.88 -16.69 25.05
N ASP A 170 -6.60 -17.04 24.88
CA ASP A 170 -6.10 -18.41 24.98
C ASP A 170 -6.12 -18.86 26.45
N GLU A 171 -7.31 -19.08 27.01
CA GLU A 171 -7.50 -19.78 28.28
C GLU A 171 -8.60 -20.83 28.12
N ASP A 172 -8.34 -21.87 27.32
CA ASP A 172 -9.02 -23.18 27.43
C ASP A 172 -8.15 -24.28 26.79
N LYS A 173 -6.96 -24.48 27.37
CA LYS A 173 -6.34 -25.81 27.42
C LYS A 173 -6.26 -26.17 28.89
N ASP A 174 -7.27 -26.91 29.36
CA ASP A 174 -7.17 -28.00 30.35
C ASP A 174 -8.53 -28.18 31.06
N ALA A 175 -9.38 -29.07 30.52
CA ALA A 175 -10.40 -29.80 31.27
C ALA A 175 -10.75 -31.12 30.57
#